data_AF-A0A1E1X287-F1
#
_entry.id   AF-A0A1E1X287-F1
#
_cell.length_a   1.000
_cell.length_b   1.000
_cell.length_c   1.000
_cell.angle_alpha   90.00
_cell.angle_beta   90.00
_cell.angle_gamma   90.00
#
_symmetry.space_group_name_H-M   'P 1'
#
loop_
_entity.id
_entity.type
_entity.pdbx_description
1 polymer ?
#
loop_
_entity_poly.entity_id
_entity_poly.type
_entity_poly.pdbx_seq_one_letter_code
_entity_poly.pdbx_strand_id
1 'polypeptide(L)'
;VLLVQAALVYAEVFNSTGQLVFVNDTCLYYGIKISNDRFKSFHEPCEQWWCSVKKGYLAVYGCERPTVDPYCGVPVKAVYGGCCSFTHTC
;
A
#
# COMPACT_ATOMS: atom_id res chain seq x y z
N VAL A 1 18.91 -15.58 16.02
CA VAL A 1 18.40 -14.41 15.25
C VAL A 1 17.02 -14.77 14.75
N LEU A 2 15.96 -14.36 15.46
CA LEU A 2 14.59 -14.57 15.00
C LEU A 2 14.31 -13.53 13.92
N LEU A 3 14.29 -13.96 12.66
CA LEU A 3 13.73 -13.18 11.57
C LEU A 3 12.21 -13.24 11.72
N VAL A 4 11.64 -12.26 12.42
CA VAL A 4 10.19 -12.02 12.37
C VAL A 4 9.91 -11.50 10.96
N GLN A 5 9.53 -12.38 10.06
CA GLN A 5 8.96 -12.00 8.77
C GLN A 5 7.59 -11.38 9.07
N ALA A 6 7.54 -10.05 9.20
CA ALA A 6 6.27 -9.33 9.11
C ALA A 6 5.65 -9.70 7.75
N ALA A 7 4.46 -10.27 7.76
CA ALA A 7 3.79 -10.67 6.53
C ALA A 7 3.29 -9.38 5.86
N LEU A 8 4.02 -8.92 4.85
CA LEU A 8 3.59 -7.77 4.06
C LEU A 8 2.22 -8.09 3.45
N VAL A 9 1.18 -7.41 3.91
CA VAL A 9 -0.14 -7.47 3.28
C VAL A 9 -0.03 -6.73 1.96
N TYR A 10 -0.09 -7.45 0.84
CA TYR A 10 -0.10 -6.83 -0.47
C TYR A 10 -1.08 -7.52 -1.41
N ALA A 11 -1.55 -6.76 -2.39
CA ALA A 11 -2.40 -7.23 -3.47
C ALA A 11 -1.81 -6.80 -4.81
N GLU A 12 -1.87 -7.69 -5.80
CA GLU A 12 -1.53 -7.35 -7.18
C GLU A 12 -2.80 -6.95 -7.92
N VAL A 13 -2.78 -5.76 -8.49
CA VAL A 13 -3.87 -5.19 -9.28
C VAL A 13 -3.51 -5.34 -10.74
N PHE A 14 -4.37 -6.03 -11.48
CA PHE A 14 -4.26 -6.21 -12.93
C PHE A 14 -5.31 -5.36 -13.63
N ASN A 15 -5.09 -5.07 -14.91
CA ASN A 15 -6.06 -4.37 -15.75
C ASN A 15 -7.21 -5.31 -16.16
N SER A 16 -8.09 -5.64 -15.23
CA SER A 16 -9.30 -6.45 -15.48
C SER A 16 -10.58 -5.61 -15.57
N THR A 17 -10.65 -4.51 -14.82
CA THR A 17 -11.84 -3.64 -14.71
C THR A 17 -11.67 -2.28 -15.40
N GLY A 18 -10.50 -2.01 -15.99
CA GLY A 18 -10.15 -0.69 -16.55
C GLY A 18 -9.76 0.36 -15.52
N GLN A 19 -9.76 0.02 -14.22
CA GLN A 19 -9.34 0.94 -13.16
C GLN A 19 -7.82 1.19 -13.14
N LEU A 20 -7.04 0.22 -13.62
CA LEU A 20 -5.60 0.32 -13.82
C LEU A 20 -5.31 0.46 -15.31
N VAL A 21 -4.75 1.59 -15.72
CA VAL A 21 -4.39 1.89 -17.11
C VAL A 21 -2.90 2.17 -17.21
N PHE A 22 -2.26 1.67 -18.26
CA PHE A 22 -0.84 1.94 -18.52
C PHE A 22 -0.72 2.95 -19.67
N VAL A 23 -0.09 4.09 -19.40
CA VAL A 23 0.09 5.17 -20.40
C VAL A 23 1.49 5.76 -20.25
N ASN A 24 2.27 5.82 -21.33
CA ASN A 24 3.58 6.48 -21.39
C ASN A 24 4.49 6.14 -20.18
N ASP A 25 4.76 4.86 -19.95
CA ASP A 25 5.56 4.34 -18.84
C ASP A 25 5.03 4.67 -17.43
N THR A 26 3.72 4.88 -17.30
CA THR A 26 3.08 5.12 -16.00
C THR A 26 1.84 4.26 -15.80
N CYS A 27 1.59 3.89 -14.54
CA CYS A 27 0.32 3.37 -14.08
C CYS A 27 -0.59 4.52 -13.69
N LEU A 28 -1.81 4.52 -14.21
CA LEU A 28 -2.93 5.34 -13.77
C LEU A 28 -3.89 4.43 -13.01
N TYR A 29 -4.00 4.63 -11.71
CA TYR A 29 -4.88 3.85 -10.84
C TYR A 29 -5.68 4.80 -9.94
N TYR A 30 -7.02 4.72 -10.01
CA TYR A 30 -7.94 5.68 -9.36
C TYR A 30 -7.57 7.16 -9.62
N GLY A 31 -7.15 7.48 -10.85
CA GLY A 31 -6.72 8.83 -11.24
C GLY A 31 -5.32 9.24 -10.75
N ILE A 32 -4.64 8.39 -9.98
CA ILE A 32 -3.29 8.64 -9.51
C ILE A 32 -2.27 8.09 -10.50
N LYS A 33 -1.35 8.96 -10.93
CA LYS A 33 -0.21 8.60 -11.78
C LYS A 33 0.97 8.13 -10.95
N ILE A 34 1.53 6.98 -11.31
CA ILE A 34 2.73 6.38 -10.71
C ILE A 34 3.68 5.97 -11.83
N SER A 35 4.93 6.43 -11.77
CA SER A 35 5.95 6.08 -12.76
C SER A 35 6.34 4.61 -12.68
N ASN A 36 6.72 4.02 -13.81
CA ASN A 36 7.22 2.65 -13.87
C ASN A 36 8.36 2.39 -12.87
N ASP A 37 8.28 1.25 -12.18
CA ASP A 37 9.20 0.76 -11.16
C ASP A 37 9.43 1.75 -10.00
N ARG A 38 8.46 2.63 -9.73
CA ARG A 38 8.47 3.55 -8.59
C ARG A 38 7.39 3.21 -7.58
N PHE A 39 7.69 3.54 -6.33
CA PHE A 39 6.75 3.48 -5.21
C PHE A 39 6.11 4.86 -4.99
N LYS A 40 4.85 4.85 -4.56
CA LYS A 40 4.14 6.02 -4.03
C LYS A 40 3.49 5.65 -2.72
N SER A 41 3.82 6.37 -1.65
CA SER A 41 3.27 6.14 -0.31
C SER A 41 2.14 7.12 -0.02
N PHE A 42 1.13 6.65 0.70
CA PHE A 42 -0.05 7.40 1.09
C PHE A 42 -0.23 7.37 2.60
N HIS A 43 -0.93 8.38 3.13
CA HIS A 43 -1.33 8.43 4.53
C HIS A 43 -2.72 7.80 4.72
N GLU A 44 -3.67 8.16 3.87
CA GLU A 44 -5.04 7.64 3.86
C GLU A 44 -5.47 7.29 2.43
N PRO A 45 -5.81 6.01 2.14
CA PRO A 45 -5.53 4.85 3.00
C PRO A 45 -4.02 4.70 3.24
N CYS A 46 -3.64 4.09 4.38
CA CYS A 46 -2.22 3.88 4.71
C CYS A 46 -1.63 2.76 3.86
N GLU A 47 -1.25 3.13 2.64
CA GLU A 47 -0.85 2.20 1.59
C GLU A 47 0.40 2.70 0.86
N GLN A 48 1.10 1.77 0.24
CA GLN A 48 2.15 2.08 -0.71
C GLN A 48 1.88 1.33 -2.01
N TRP A 49 1.96 2.04 -3.14
CA TRP A 49 1.68 1.46 -4.45
C TRP A 49 2.97 1.40 -5.26
N TRP A 50 3.21 0.27 -5.90
CA TRP A 50 4.34 0.05 -6.81
C TRP A 50 3.85 -0.30 -8.19
N CYS A 51 4.24 0.50 -9.17
CA CYS A 51 3.85 0.29 -10.57
C CYS A 51 4.91 -0.52 -11.29
N SER A 52 4.53 -1.60 -12.00
CA SER A 52 5.42 -2.28 -12.95
C SER A 52 4.73 -2.44 -14.29
N VAL A 53 4.99 -1.49 -15.20
CA VAL A 53 4.43 -1.46 -16.56
C VAL A 53 4.93 -2.66 -17.35
N LYS A 54 6.21 -3.02 -17.21
CA LYS A 54 6.80 -4.18 -17.88
C LYS A 54 6.14 -5.50 -17.46
N LYS A 55 5.75 -5.61 -16.20
CA LYS A 55 5.06 -6.79 -15.67
C LYS A 55 3.54 -6.72 -15.83
N GLY A 56 2.99 -5.56 -16.21
CA GLY A 56 1.56 -5.38 -16.47
C GLY A 56 0.69 -5.36 -15.21
N TYR A 57 1.23 -5.00 -14.05
CA TYR A 57 0.45 -4.89 -12.81
C TYR A 57 0.93 -3.76 -11.89
N LEU A 58 0.11 -3.45 -10.90
CA LEU A 58 0.43 -2.55 -9.79
C LEU A 58 0.30 -3.33 -8.47
N ALA A 59 1.33 -3.32 -7.63
CA ALA A 59 1.22 -3.87 -6.28
C ALA A 59 0.74 -2.78 -5.31
N VAL A 60 -0.28 -3.10 -4.51
CA VAL A 60 -0.75 -2.28 -3.39
C VAL A 60 -0.30 -2.96 -2.09
N TYR A 61 0.53 -2.30 -1.31
CA TYR A 61 0.96 -2.73 0.01
C TYR A 61 0.16 -1.99 1.08
N GLY A 62 -0.35 -2.73 2.06
CA GLY A 62 -1.09 -2.21 3.21
C GLY A 62 -0.44 -2.65 4.53
N CYS A 63 -0.92 -2.06 5.63
CA CYS A 63 -0.45 -2.43 6.97
C CYS A 63 -1.20 -3.66 7.48
N GLU A 64 -0.51 -4.51 8.24
CA GLU A 64 -1.19 -5.48 9.10
C GLU A 64 -2.04 -4.72 10.13
N ARG A 65 -3.30 -5.15 10.31
CA ARG A 65 -4.15 -4.60 11.36
C ARG A 65 -3.97 -5.40 12.65
N PRO A 66 -3.87 -4.73 13.80
CA PRO A 66 -3.90 -5.40 15.10
C PRO A 66 -5.17 -6.25 15.22
N THR A 67 -5.01 -7.51 15.61
CA THR A 67 -6.10 -8.50 15.72
C THR A 67 -6.69 -8.59 17.13
N VAL A 68 -6.18 -7.81 18.08
CA VAL A 68 -6.58 -7.86 19.49
C VAL A 68 -7.82 -6.99 19.70
N ASP A 69 -8.98 -7.56 19.99
CA ASP A 69 -10.23 -6.82 20.25
C ASP A 69 -10.50 -6.75 21.77
N PRO A 70 -10.74 -5.56 22.37
CA PRO A 70 -10.76 -4.23 21.77
C PRO A 70 -9.36 -3.68 21.48
N TYR A 71 -9.13 -3.33 20.21
CA TYR A 71 -7.93 -2.60 19.81
C TYR A 71 -8.20 -1.11 19.93
N CYS A 72 -7.67 -0.51 20.98
CA CYS A 72 -7.78 0.90 21.22
C CYS A 72 -6.49 1.58 20.72
N GLY A 73 -6.49 1.95 19.44
CA GLY A 73 -5.34 2.63 18.85
C GLY A 73 -5.66 3.35 17.56
N VAL A 74 -5.09 4.54 17.43
CA VAL A 74 -5.25 5.40 16.24
C VAL A 74 -3.96 5.28 15.41
N PRO A 75 -4.04 5.11 14.08
CA PRO A 75 -2.85 5.14 13.23
C PRO A 75 -2.05 6.43 13.44
N VAL A 76 -0.73 6.31 13.50
CA VAL A 76 0.16 7.48 13.56
C VAL A 76 -0.02 8.30 12.28
N LYS A 77 -0.09 9.64 12.42
CA LYS A 77 -0.20 10.56 11.28
C LYS A 77 1.12 10.65 10.50
N ALA A 78 1.33 9.70 9.60
CA ALA A 78 2.48 9.61 8.71
C ALA A 78 2.09 8.90 7.40
N VAL A 79 2.98 8.87 6.40
CA VAL A 79 2.79 8.02 5.21
C VAL A 79 3.07 6.55 5.53
N TYR A 80 2.76 5.65 4.57
CA TYR A 80 3.02 4.21 4.68
C TYR A 80 4.39 3.86 5.28
N GLY A 81 4.41 2.84 6.13
CA GLY A 81 5.49 2.51 7.04
C GLY A 81 5.33 3.21 8.39
N GLY A 82 5.12 4.53 8.39
CA GLY A 82 4.84 5.31 9.61
C GLY A 82 3.41 5.12 10.11
N CYS A 83 2.41 5.27 9.23
CA CYS A 83 1.00 5.05 9.60
C CYS A 83 0.62 3.58 9.80
N CYS A 84 1.56 2.64 9.60
CA CYS A 84 1.40 1.25 10.04
C CYS A 84 1.66 1.07 11.53
N SER A 85 2.16 2.10 12.21
CA SER A 85 2.22 2.16 13.67
C SER A 85 0.95 2.79 14.22
N PHE A 86 0.55 2.37 15.41
CA PHE A 86 -0.67 2.82 16.07
C PHE A 86 -0.33 3.35 17.46
N THR A 87 -1.02 4.39 17.89
CA THR A 87 -0.96 4.84 19.29
C THR A 87 -1.71 3.84 20.17
N HIS A 88 -1.34 3.75 21.44
CA HIS A 88 -2.14 3.05 22.45
C HIS A 88 -2.90 4.09 23.27
N THR A 89 -3.88 4.73 22.63
CA THR A 89 -4.65 5.81 23.26
C THR A 89 -6.10 5.40 23.37
N CYS A 90 -6.53 5.21 24.61
CA CYS A 90 -7.90 5.30 25.10
C CYS A 90 -7.98 6.53 26.00
#